data_AF-A0A9Q3JBS0-F1
#
_entry.id   AF-A0A9Q3JBS0-F1
#
_cell.length_a   1.000
_cell.length_b   1.000
_cell.length_c   1.000
_cell.angle_alpha   90.00
_cell.angle_beta   90.00
_cell.angle_gamma   90.00
#
_symmetry.space_group_name_H-M   'P 1'
#
loop_
_entity.id
_entity.type
_entity.pdbx_description
1 polymer ?
#
loop_
_entity_poly.entity_id
_entity_poly.type
_entity_poly.pdbx_seq_one_letter_code
_entity_poly.pdbx_strand_id
1 'polypeptide(L)'
;MCRVDEEIKKASTNEGKWSQAHICIESKTANPTAFGHVPKGLPMDFFDPEWFNNCSPAQKTSCANIMSITFLPDILRSIQGKQHPDEKLGDKKFSEKYWEEATKDYDLSHKIAGEDDSSSDSEDFNSDLSPDSENS
;
A
#
# COMPACT_ATOMS: atom_id res chain seq x y z
N MET A 1 13.26 -16.93 -29.46
CA MET A 1 12.66 -15.65 -29.92
C MET A 1 11.18 -15.86 -30.09
N CYS A 2 10.36 -15.02 -29.49
CA CYS A 2 8.90 -15.10 -29.57
C CYS A 2 8.44 -14.45 -30.88
N ARG A 3 7.40 -14.98 -31.53
CA ARG A 3 6.80 -14.37 -32.74
C ARG A 3 6.47 -12.88 -32.55
N VAL A 4 6.13 -12.50 -31.31
CA VAL A 4 5.87 -11.12 -30.89
C VAL A 4 7.09 -10.22 -31.10
N ASP A 5 8.29 -10.69 -30.80
CA ASP A 5 9.53 -9.91 -30.94
C ASP A 5 9.85 -9.59 -32.41
N GLU A 6 9.50 -10.51 -33.32
CA GLU A 6 9.67 -10.33 -34.76
C GLU A 6 8.64 -9.35 -35.35
N GLU A 7 7.41 -9.36 -34.84
CA GLU A 7 6.36 -8.41 -35.24
C GLU A 7 6.66 -7.00 -34.73
N ILE A 8 7.18 -6.85 -33.51
CA ILE A 8 7.62 -5.55 -32.95
C ILE A 8 8.72 -4.92 -33.82
N LYS A 9 9.70 -5.71 -34.26
CA LYS A 9 10.78 -5.24 -35.15
C LYS A 9 10.27 -4.79 -36.52
N LYS A 10 9.24 -5.45 -37.05
CA LYS A 10 8.62 -5.08 -38.33
C LYS A 10 7.80 -3.79 -38.23
N ALA A 11 7.17 -3.54 -37.08
CA ALA A 11 6.41 -2.33 -36.83
C ALA A 11 7.31 -1.07 -36.70
N SER A 12 8.54 -1.21 -36.20
CA SER A 12 9.48 -0.09 -36.04
C SER A 12 10.06 0.48 -37.34
N THR A 13 9.98 -0.27 -38.45
CA THR A 13 10.51 0.14 -39.76
C THR A 13 9.49 0.84 -40.67
N ASN A 14 8.22 0.91 -40.26
CA ASN A 14 7.19 1.60 -41.05
C ASN A 14 7.28 3.11 -40.83
N GLU A 15 7.97 3.79 -41.75
CA GLU A 15 8.04 5.24 -41.83
C GLU A 15 6.64 5.82 -42.07
N GLY A 16 5.96 6.26 -41.00
CA GLY A 16 4.69 6.94 -41.20
C GLY A 16 3.88 7.31 -39.98
N LYS A 17 3.93 6.59 -38.86
CA LYS A 17 3.12 6.98 -37.67
C LYS A 17 3.83 6.66 -36.36
N TRP A 18 3.93 7.69 -35.53
CA TRP A 18 4.43 7.70 -34.15
C TRP A 18 4.12 6.41 -33.40
N SER A 19 5.16 5.71 -32.97
CA SER A 19 5.08 4.94 -31.75
C SER A 19 4.78 5.93 -30.62
N GLN A 20 3.58 5.90 -30.05
CA GLN A 20 3.30 6.50 -28.76
C GLN A 20 4.06 5.71 -27.69
N ALA A 21 5.39 5.83 -27.69
CA ALA A 21 6.17 5.49 -26.52
C ALA A 21 5.82 6.54 -25.48
N HIS A 22 5.15 6.14 -24.41
CA HIS A 22 5.00 7.00 -23.24
C HIS A 22 6.40 7.25 -22.70
N ILE A 23 6.95 8.43 -22.99
CA ILE A 23 8.18 8.89 -22.37
C ILE A 23 7.81 9.24 -20.92
N CYS A 24 8.24 8.41 -19.98
CA CYS A 24 8.19 8.79 -18.57
C CYS A 24 9.29 9.83 -18.35
N ILE A 25 8.92 11.10 -18.29
CA ILE A 25 9.84 12.19 -17.97
C ILE A 25 9.82 12.36 -16.46
N GLU A 26 10.90 11.95 -15.80
CA GLU A 26 11.09 12.22 -14.39
C GLU A 26 11.28 13.73 -14.16
N SER A 27 10.47 14.33 -13.29
CA SER A 27 10.56 15.77 -13.00
C SER A 27 11.87 16.06 -12.26
N LYS A 28 12.64 17.04 -12.75
CA LYS A 28 13.94 17.43 -12.15
C LYS A 28 13.82 18.00 -10.72
N THR A 29 12.63 18.41 -10.31
CA THR A 29 12.33 18.92 -8.98
C THR A 29 11.31 18.02 -8.33
N ALA A 30 11.68 17.36 -7.24
CA ALA A 30 10.74 16.63 -6.41
C ALA A 30 9.77 17.64 -5.77
N ASN A 31 8.53 17.69 -6.26
CA ASN A 31 7.49 18.40 -5.53
C ASN A 31 7.25 17.62 -4.23
N PRO A 32 7.18 18.31 -3.07
CA PRO A 32 6.82 17.63 -1.84
C PRO A 32 5.45 16.96 -2.02
N THR A 33 5.38 15.69 -1.62
CA THR A 33 4.14 14.91 -1.66
C THR A 33 3.08 15.58 -0.78
N ALA A 34 1.86 15.72 -1.29
CA ALA A 34 0.71 16.21 -0.52
C ALA A 34 0.34 15.26 0.64
N PHE A 35 0.82 14.01 0.59
CA PHE A 35 0.66 13.02 1.64
C PHE A 35 1.92 13.02 2.52
N GLY A 36 1.89 13.83 3.58
CA GLY A 36 2.97 13.91 4.56
C GLY A 36 2.92 12.82 5.64
N HIS A 37 1.79 12.12 5.74
CA HIS A 37 1.56 11.11 6.77
C HIS A 37 1.48 9.71 6.17
N VAL A 38 1.99 8.74 6.92
CA VAL A 38 1.83 7.32 6.60
C VAL A 38 0.35 6.95 6.70
N PRO A 39 -0.20 6.18 5.76
CA PRO A 39 -1.56 5.65 5.87
C PRO A 39 -1.70 4.80 7.14
N LYS A 40 -2.80 5.00 7.87
CA LYS A 40 -3.07 4.34 9.15
C LYS A 40 -4.03 3.16 8.95
N GLY A 41 -3.91 2.17 9.84
CA GLY A 41 -4.81 1.02 9.88
C GLY A 41 -4.63 0.06 8.70
N LEU A 42 -3.52 0.16 7.97
CA LEU A 42 -3.25 -0.77 6.87
C LEU A 42 -2.77 -2.12 7.41
N PRO A 43 -3.09 -3.21 6.70
CA PRO A 43 -2.58 -4.54 6.99
C PRO A 43 -1.05 -4.57 7.07
N MET A 44 -0.54 -5.43 7.95
CA MET A 44 0.89 -5.51 8.25
C MET A 44 1.76 -5.77 7.01
N ASP A 45 1.28 -6.66 6.15
CA ASP A 45 1.93 -7.12 4.92
C ASP A 45 1.88 -6.11 3.76
N PHE A 46 1.28 -4.94 3.99
CA PHE A 46 1.36 -3.82 3.07
C PHE A 46 2.73 -3.12 3.11
N PHE A 47 3.40 -3.18 4.26
CA PHE A 47 4.64 -2.46 4.50
C PHE A 47 5.85 -3.29 4.09
N ASP A 48 6.94 -2.62 3.71
CA ASP A 48 8.21 -3.30 3.48
C ASP A 48 8.81 -3.74 4.84
N PRO A 49 9.29 -4.99 4.99
CA PRO A 49 9.85 -5.48 6.25
C PRO A 49 11.05 -4.67 6.74
N GLU A 50 11.96 -4.24 5.85
CA GLU A 50 13.12 -3.43 6.26
C GLU A 50 12.67 -2.05 6.74
N TRP A 51 11.72 -1.44 6.02
CA TRP A 51 11.15 -0.16 6.45
C TRP A 51 10.44 -0.26 7.79
N PHE A 52 9.60 -1.28 7.95
CA PHE A 52 8.83 -1.51 9.16
C PHE A 52 9.77 -1.74 10.34
N ASN A 53 10.77 -2.60 10.20
CA ASN A 53 11.69 -2.94 11.28
C ASN A 53 12.46 -1.72 11.80
N ASN A 54 12.79 -0.78 10.91
CA ASN A 54 13.48 0.47 11.25
C ASN A 54 12.56 1.57 11.83
N CYS A 55 11.24 1.38 11.80
CA CYS A 55 10.30 2.34 12.38
C CYS A 55 10.30 2.32 13.91
N SER A 56 9.98 3.47 14.51
CA SER A 56 9.80 3.54 15.96
C SER A 56 8.59 2.72 16.41
N PRO A 57 8.57 2.15 17.63
CA PRO A 57 7.43 1.40 18.16
C PRO A 57 6.09 2.14 18.05
N ALA A 58 6.08 3.45 18.33
CA ALA A 58 4.87 4.27 18.22
C ALA A 58 4.36 4.38 16.77
N GLN A 59 5.27 4.48 15.79
CA GLN A 59 4.89 4.48 14.37
C GLN A 59 4.36 3.11 13.94
N LYS A 60 4.99 2.01 14.38
CA LYS A 60 4.54 0.65 14.09
C LYS A 60 3.09 0.45 14.53
N THR A 61 2.76 0.82 15.76
CA THR A 61 1.39 0.72 16.31
C THR A 61 0.41 1.67 15.61
N SER A 62 0.81 2.91 15.30
CA SER A 62 -0.10 3.87 14.67
C SER A 62 -0.40 3.59 13.20
N CYS A 63 0.53 2.96 12.47
CA CYS A 63 0.44 2.82 11.01
C CYS A 63 -0.14 1.46 10.61
N ALA A 64 0.28 0.38 11.27
CA ALA A 64 -0.05 -0.98 10.86
C ALA A 64 -1.05 -1.63 11.82
N ASN A 65 -2.11 -2.20 11.24
CA ASN A 65 -2.92 -3.19 11.92
C ASN A 65 -2.15 -4.51 11.92
N ILE A 66 -1.36 -4.70 12.98
CA ILE A 66 -0.48 -5.86 13.14
C ILE A 66 -1.29 -7.13 12.90
N MET A 67 -2.48 -7.27 13.51
CA MET A 67 -3.32 -8.49 13.51
C MET A 67 -3.92 -8.90 12.16
N SER A 68 -3.77 -8.09 11.13
CA SER A 68 -4.40 -8.32 9.83
C SER A 68 -3.36 -8.52 8.72
N ILE A 69 -3.64 -9.50 7.87
CA ILE A 69 -2.86 -9.85 6.68
C ILE A 69 -3.84 -9.94 5.52
N THR A 70 -3.42 -9.47 4.34
CA THR A 70 -4.29 -9.36 3.15
C THR A 70 -3.78 -10.20 1.98
N PHE A 71 -2.48 -10.28 1.83
CA PHE A 71 -1.80 -10.97 0.77
C PHE A 71 -1.46 -12.41 1.18
N LEU A 72 -1.41 -13.26 0.16
CA LEU A 72 -0.80 -14.57 0.30
C LEU A 72 0.72 -14.42 0.45
N PRO A 73 1.40 -15.37 1.11
CA PRO A 73 2.87 -15.40 1.17
C PRO A 73 3.53 -15.30 -0.21
N ASP A 74 2.89 -15.91 -1.22
CA ASP A 74 3.20 -15.67 -2.63
C ASP A 74 2.33 -14.51 -3.15
N ILE A 75 2.86 -13.29 -3.04
CA ILE A 75 2.19 -12.04 -3.44
C ILE A 75 1.68 -12.12 -4.89
N LEU A 76 2.44 -12.76 -5.78
CA LEU A 76 2.07 -12.88 -7.19
C LEU A 76 0.79 -13.66 -7.39
N ARG A 77 0.39 -14.54 -6.45
CA ARG A 77 -0.89 -15.26 -6.50
C ARG A 77 -2.05 -14.39 -6.04
N SER A 78 -1.82 -13.50 -5.08
CA SER A 78 -2.84 -12.60 -4.55
C SER A 78 -3.24 -11.50 -5.54
N ILE A 79 -2.29 -11.06 -6.38
CA ILE A 79 -2.54 -10.00 -7.39
C ILE A 79 -3.14 -10.58 -8.69
N GLN A 80 -3.23 -11.91 -8.85
CA GLN A 80 -3.81 -12.48 -10.06
C GLN A 80 -5.31 -12.22 -10.11
N GLY A 81 -5.86 -11.99 -11.29
CA GLY A 81 -7.31 -11.89 -11.48
C GLY A 81 -8.08 -13.19 -11.15
N LYS A 82 -7.39 -14.28 -10.80
CA LYS A 82 -7.98 -15.53 -10.33
C LYS A 82 -7.84 -15.59 -8.82
N GLN A 83 -8.96 -15.47 -8.12
CA GLN A 83 -8.98 -15.56 -6.66
C GLN A 83 -8.52 -16.93 -6.17
N HIS A 84 -7.63 -16.93 -5.18
CA HIS A 84 -7.22 -18.14 -4.48
C HIS A 84 -8.40 -18.68 -3.64
N PRO A 85 -8.57 -20.00 -3.47
CA PRO A 85 -9.64 -20.54 -2.62
C PRO A 85 -9.59 -19.99 -1.19
N ASP A 86 -8.39 -19.72 -0.67
CA ASP A 86 -8.22 -19.18 0.68
C ASP A 86 -8.59 -17.71 0.82
N GLU A 87 -8.61 -16.92 -0.27
CA GLU A 87 -9.11 -15.53 -0.24
C GLU A 87 -10.62 -15.45 0.00
N LYS A 88 -11.34 -16.58 -0.13
CA LYS A 88 -12.76 -16.69 0.23
C LYS A 88 -12.96 -16.95 1.72
N LEU A 89 -11.88 -17.20 2.46
CA LEU A 89 -11.95 -17.27 3.92
C LEU A 89 -12.21 -15.86 4.46
N GLY A 90 -12.90 -15.77 5.59
CA GLY A 90 -13.03 -14.49 6.28
C GLY A 90 -11.67 -14.02 6.80
N ASP A 91 -11.46 -12.71 6.84
CA ASP A 91 -10.18 -12.04 7.14
C ASP A 91 -9.49 -12.58 8.39
N LYS A 92 -10.25 -12.90 9.45
CA LYS A 92 -9.72 -13.48 10.70
C LYS A 92 -9.08 -14.85 10.47
N LYS A 93 -9.77 -15.74 9.75
CA LYS A 93 -9.27 -17.10 9.45
C LYS A 93 -8.11 -17.06 8.45
N PHE A 94 -8.17 -16.12 7.51
CA PHE A 94 -7.09 -15.91 6.56
C PHE A 94 -5.82 -15.44 7.28
N SER A 95 -5.96 -14.40 8.11
CA SER A 95 -4.85 -13.83 8.88
C SER A 95 -4.23 -14.89 9.80
N GLU A 96 -5.03 -15.66 10.53
CA GLU A 96 -4.54 -16.75 11.39
C GLU A 96 -3.76 -17.82 10.61
N LYS A 97 -4.22 -18.19 9.40
CA LYS A 97 -3.58 -19.22 8.58
C LYS A 97 -2.21 -18.79 8.07
N TYR A 98 -2.06 -17.53 7.67
CA TYR A 98 -0.83 -17.02 7.05
C TYR A 98 0.03 -16.18 7.99
N TRP A 99 -0.38 -16.05 9.26
CA TRP A 99 0.27 -15.23 10.26
C TRP A 99 1.77 -15.52 10.42
N GLU A 100 2.09 -16.77 10.71
CA GLU A 100 3.46 -17.18 11.03
C GLU A 100 4.40 -16.97 9.84
N GLU A 101 3.92 -17.21 8.63
CA GLU A 101 4.71 -17.06 7.42
C GLU A 101 4.89 -15.58 7.04
N ALA A 102 3.83 -14.78 7.10
CA ALA A 102 3.89 -13.36 6.75
C ALA A 102 4.69 -12.54 7.77
N THR A 103 4.66 -12.90 9.06
CA THR A 103 5.34 -12.13 10.12
C THR A 103 6.80 -12.53 10.36
N LYS A 104 7.29 -13.54 9.64
CA LYS A 104 8.64 -14.11 9.83
C LYS A 104 9.76 -13.08 9.74
N ASP A 105 9.63 -12.13 8.82
CA ASP A 105 10.66 -11.13 8.54
C ASP A 105 10.45 -9.81 9.32
N TYR A 106 9.41 -9.74 10.15
CA TYR A 106 9.04 -8.54 10.90
C TYR A 106 9.42 -8.64 12.38
N ASP A 107 9.97 -7.55 12.91
CA ASP A 107 10.28 -7.38 14.32
C ASP A 107 9.05 -6.89 15.10
N LEU A 108 8.34 -7.85 15.67
CA LEU A 108 7.15 -7.67 16.50
C LEU A 108 7.46 -7.53 18.00
N SER A 109 8.72 -7.35 18.41
CA SER A 109 9.13 -7.26 19.82
C SER A 109 8.46 -6.13 20.61
N HIS A 110 7.98 -5.09 19.93
CA HIS A 110 7.26 -3.95 20.50
C HIS A 110 5.85 -4.30 21.00
N LYS A 111 5.28 -5.43 20.59
CA LYS A 111 3.95 -5.88 21.00
C LYS A 111 4.03 -6.52 22.39
N ILE A 112 4.05 -5.69 23.43
CA ILE A 112 3.90 -6.15 24.80
C ILE A 112 2.45 -6.66 24.94
N ALA A 113 2.30 -7.91 25.38
CA ALA A 113 1.00 -8.56 25.53
C ALA A 113 0.09 -7.75 26.49
N GLY A 114 -0.87 -6.98 25.96
CA GLY A 114 -1.86 -6.30 26.82
C GLY A 114 -2.65 -5.13 26.24
N GLU A 115 -2.28 -4.52 25.10
CA GLU A 115 -3.02 -3.37 24.57
C GLU A 115 -4.05 -3.80 23.51
N ASP A 116 -5.28 -3.99 23.98
CA ASP A 116 -6.51 -3.97 23.19
C ASP A 116 -6.71 -2.56 22.62
N ASP A 117 -6.76 -2.47 21.30
CA ASP A 117 -6.76 -1.24 20.51
C ASP A 117 -8.12 -0.56 20.62
N SER A 118 -8.27 0.34 21.60
CA SER A 118 -9.40 1.27 21.63
C SER A 118 -9.23 2.25 20.47
N SER A 119 -9.91 1.92 19.38
CA SER A 119 -10.18 2.77 18.21
C SER A 119 -10.31 4.25 18.59
N SER A 120 -9.21 4.99 18.50
CA SER A 120 -9.21 6.44 18.65
C SER A 120 -9.72 7.05 17.36
N ASP A 121 -11.06 7.11 17.27
CA ASP A 121 -11.81 7.91 16.31
C ASP A 121 -11.31 9.36 16.41
N SER A 122 -10.50 9.76 15.43
CA SER A 122 -10.04 11.14 15.33
C SER A 122 -11.04 11.87 14.46
N GLU A 123 -12.03 12.45 15.12
CA GLU A 123 -13.05 13.29 14.52
C GLU A 123 -12.43 14.44 13.71
N ASP A 124 -13.14 14.69 12.62
CA ASP A 124 -12.74 15.33 11.38
C ASP A 124 -12.69 16.86 11.46
N PHE A 125 -11.78 17.40 10.65
CA PHE A 125 -11.73 18.75 10.05
C PHE A 125 -12.35 19.96 10.78
N ASN A 126 -11.47 20.86 11.20
CA ASN A 126 -11.77 22.29 11.29
C ASN A 126 -12.23 22.80 9.91
N SER A 127 -13.52 23.10 9.75
CA SER A 127 -14.02 23.91 8.65
C SER A 127 -14.21 25.36 9.12
N ASP A 128 -13.29 26.17 8.63
CA ASP A 128 -13.30 27.63 8.59
C ASP A 128 -14.63 28.19 8.06
N LEU A 129 -15.33 28.97 8.88
CA LEU A 129 -16.50 29.78 8.50
C LEU A 129 -16.34 31.20 9.06
N SER A 130 -15.67 32.06 8.30
CA SER A 130 -16.03 33.49 8.16
C SER A 130 -16.57 33.65 6.73
N PRO A 131 -17.72 34.32 6.51
CA PRO A 131 -17.91 35.76 6.75
C PRO A 131 -19.32 36.08 7.35
N ASP A 132 -19.59 37.24 7.95
CA ASP A 132 -20.09 38.39 7.18
C ASP A 132 -19.98 39.71 7.95
N SER A 133 -19.58 40.71 7.18
CA SER A 133 -19.56 42.12 7.50
C SER A 133 -20.97 42.69 7.30
N GLU A 134 -21.73 42.94 8.38
CA GLU A 134 -22.94 43.77 8.29
C GLU A 134 -22.60 45.25 8.52
N ASN A 135 -22.77 45.97 7.43
CA ASN A 135 -22.82 47.42 7.32
C ASN A 135 -24.21 47.91 7.74
N SER A 136 -24.31 48.75 8.78
CA SER A 136 -25.26 49.86 8.92
C SER A 136 -24.91 50.75 10.11
#